data_AF-A0A949JN71-F1
#
_entry.id   AF-A0A949JN71-F1
#
_cell.length_a   1.000
_cell.length_b   1.000
_cell.length_c   1.000
_cell.angle_alpha   90.00
_cell.angle_beta   90.00
_cell.angle_gamma   90.00
#
_symmetry.space_group_name_H-M   'P 1'
#
loop_
_entity.id
_entity.type
_entity.pdbx_description
1 polymer ?
#
loop_
_entity_poly.entity_id
_entity_poly.type
_entity_poly.pdbx_seq_one_letter_code
_entity_poly.pdbx_strand_id
1 'polypeptide(L)'
;MRITRTLVGAVAVAVLAVGCGGSGSGDGTEPGGNTASGSGGVDEGDDSQTDGGESEELPVKIDAPVEELLEDRPKINPEPPRDASETERVVHDLREKTLAMAGVEGRTAGSCAGGDVTMKAGATTTCTVTYEGLKVPWEVTISDRYEPGSFVFTYQAKPQMGLLTAKGVGGEFFKQQNRRGVDRVQCSEIPDAELVELNIQTEHRCQYPLDEDGEERWSVRAVEVQPSGLSFGLPRD
;
A
#
# COMPACT_ATOMS: atom_id res chain seq x y z
N MET A 1 10.12 40.44 -2.38
CA MET A 1 8.68 40.70 -2.52
C MET A 1 7.95 39.38 -2.31
N ARG A 2 7.16 39.27 -1.24
CA ARG A 2 6.33 38.09 -0.92
C ARG A 2 4.88 38.50 -1.13
N ILE A 3 4.14 37.77 -1.96
CA ILE A 3 2.70 37.97 -2.15
C ILE A 3 2.00 36.68 -1.75
N THR A 4 1.49 36.68 -0.52
CA THR A 4 0.59 35.68 0.03
C THR A 4 -0.81 35.94 -0.51
N ARG A 5 -1.50 34.91 -1.01
CA ARG A 5 -2.94 34.97 -1.31
C ARG A 5 -3.67 33.92 -0.47
N THR A 6 -4.47 34.43 0.46
CA THR A 6 -5.41 33.71 1.31
C THR A 6 -6.69 33.48 0.52
N LEU A 7 -7.20 32.24 0.48
CA LEU A 7 -8.57 31.95 0.04
C LEU A 7 -9.36 31.39 1.22
N VAL A 8 -10.46 32.07 1.50
CA VAL A 8 -11.52 31.72 2.45
C VAL A 8 -12.70 31.27 1.60
N GLY A 9 -13.30 30.12 1.91
CA GLY A 9 -14.54 29.66 1.25
C GLY A 9 -15.29 28.69 2.16
N ALA A 10 -16.53 29.03 2.48
CA ALA A 10 -17.29 28.52 3.61
C ALA A 10 -18.17 27.29 3.32
N VAL A 11 -18.51 26.64 4.44
CA VAL A 11 -19.43 25.56 4.78
C VAL A 11 -20.82 25.58 4.11
N ALA A 12 -21.37 24.39 3.83
CA ALA A 12 -22.80 24.12 3.97
C ALA A 12 -23.02 22.72 4.59
N VAL A 13 -23.74 22.69 5.72
CA VAL A 13 -24.20 21.50 6.42
C VAL A 13 -25.70 21.36 6.15
N ALA A 14 -26.15 20.18 5.73
CA ALA A 14 -27.56 19.82 5.69
C ALA A 14 -27.80 18.61 6.61
N VAL A 15 -28.49 18.86 7.72
CA VAL A 15 -29.03 17.84 8.63
C VAL A 15 -30.47 17.58 8.21
N LEU A 16 -30.81 16.32 7.92
CA LEU A 16 -32.20 15.87 7.87
C LEU A 16 -32.44 14.92 9.04
N ALA A 17 -33.35 15.33 9.90
CA ALA A 17 -33.95 14.55 10.97
C ALA A 17 -35.36 14.09 10.54
N VAL A 18 -35.98 13.24 11.37
CA VAL A 18 -37.37 12.69 11.39
C VAL A 18 -37.39 11.20 10.98
N GLY A 19 -37.92 10.25 11.75
CA GLY A 19 -38.65 10.34 13.02
C GLY A 19 -38.91 8.95 13.64
N CYS A 20 -39.18 8.96 14.95
CA CYS A 20 -39.56 7.81 15.77
C CYS A 20 -40.96 7.27 15.43
N GLY A 21 -41.12 5.95 15.54
CA GLY A 21 -42.42 5.28 15.65
C GLY A 21 -42.24 3.89 16.24
N GLY A 22 -42.22 3.80 17.57
CA GLY A 22 -42.29 2.52 18.28
C GLY A 22 -43.72 2.21 18.72
N SER A 23 -44.08 0.93 18.79
CA SER A 23 -44.90 0.28 19.82
C SER A 23 -45.41 -1.09 19.32
N GLY A 24 -45.38 -2.11 20.19
CA GLY A 24 -46.45 -3.09 20.25
C GLY A 24 -46.06 -4.56 20.12
N SER A 25 -45.94 -5.20 21.29
CA SER A 25 -45.88 -6.65 21.53
C SER A 25 -47.14 -7.40 21.05
N GLY A 26 -47.01 -8.71 20.81
CA GLY A 26 -48.09 -9.66 21.11
C GLY A 26 -48.34 -10.78 20.10
N ASP A 27 -47.87 -11.97 20.46
CA ASP A 27 -48.52 -13.29 20.36
C ASP A 27 -49.45 -13.64 19.17
N GLY A 28 -49.01 -14.67 18.43
CA GLY A 28 -49.72 -15.95 18.45
C GLY A 28 -50.73 -16.22 17.33
N THR A 29 -50.61 -17.45 16.79
CA THR A 29 -51.64 -18.29 16.13
C THR A 29 -51.52 -18.45 14.62
N GLU A 30 -50.91 -19.57 14.19
CA GLU A 30 -51.25 -20.28 12.95
C GLU A 30 -52.71 -20.78 13.04
N PRO A 31 -53.51 -20.81 11.95
CA PRO A 31 -53.33 -21.85 10.92
C PRO A 31 -53.78 -21.51 9.49
N GLY A 32 -53.15 -22.18 8.53
CA GLY A 32 -53.86 -22.88 7.45
C GLY A 32 -54.31 -22.11 6.21
N GLY A 33 -53.73 -22.49 5.06
CA GLY A 33 -54.55 -22.89 3.90
C GLY A 33 -54.68 -21.91 2.73
N ASN A 34 -54.04 -22.34 1.63
CA ASN A 34 -54.49 -22.23 0.23
C ASN A 34 -54.13 -21.01 -0.63
N THR A 35 -53.19 -21.27 -1.54
CA THR A 35 -53.23 -21.06 -3.01
C THR A 35 -53.72 -19.73 -3.56
N ALA A 36 -52.80 -18.97 -4.15
CA ALA A 36 -53.01 -18.33 -5.44
C ALA A 36 -51.67 -18.06 -6.14
N SER A 37 -51.58 -18.54 -7.38
CA SER A 37 -50.52 -18.24 -8.35
C SER A 37 -50.31 -16.73 -8.52
N GLY A 38 -49.04 -16.32 -8.54
CA GLY A 38 -48.62 -15.02 -9.02
C GLY A 38 -47.21 -15.14 -9.61
N SER A 39 -47.14 -15.37 -10.94
CA SER A 39 -45.93 -15.11 -11.70
C SER A 39 -45.61 -13.63 -11.62
N GLY A 40 -44.45 -13.31 -11.03
CA GLY A 40 -43.85 -11.98 -11.05
C GLY A 40 -42.35 -12.17 -11.19
N GLY A 41 -41.88 -12.27 -12.43
CA GLY A 41 -40.46 -12.19 -12.75
C GLY A 41 -39.96 -10.79 -12.42
N VAL A 42 -38.94 -10.73 -11.57
CA VAL A 42 -38.15 -9.53 -11.31
C VAL A 42 -36.73 -10.04 -11.26
N ASP A 43 -36.07 -9.98 -12.40
CA ASP A 43 -34.63 -10.17 -12.50
C ASP A 43 -34.13 -9.32 -13.66
N GLU A 44 -32.86 -8.89 -13.52
CA GLU A 44 -32.08 -8.10 -14.46
C GLU A 44 -32.28 -6.57 -14.39
N GLY A 45 -31.74 -6.01 -13.30
CA GLY A 45 -31.13 -4.69 -13.31
C GLY A 45 -29.67 -4.82 -12.87
N ASP A 46 -28.80 -5.26 -13.78
CA ASP A 46 -27.34 -5.15 -13.64
C ASP A 46 -26.77 -4.50 -14.90
N ASP A 47 -27.05 -3.21 -15.07
CA ASP A 47 -26.27 -2.34 -15.93
C ASP A 47 -25.03 -1.87 -15.14
N SER A 48 -24.13 -2.82 -14.84
CA SER A 48 -22.74 -2.49 -14.54
C SER A 48 -22.05 -2.14 -15.85
N GLN A 49 -22.36 -0.95 -16.39
CA GLN A 49 -21.55 -0.31 -17.41
C GLN A 49 -20.17 -0.04 -16.80
N THR A 50 -19.27 -1.00 -16.94
CA THR A 50 -17.84 -0.74 -16.85
C THR A 50 -17.51 0.04 -18.11
N ASP A 51 -17.36 1.35 -17.95
CA ASP A 51 -17.01 2.29 -19.02
C ASP A 51 -15.70 1.81 -19.65
N GLY A 52 -15.84 1.09 -20.76
CA GLY A 52 -14.79 0.34 -21.41
C GLY A 52 -13.97 1.22 -22.33
N GLY A 53 -13.57 2.40 -21.86
CA GLY A 53 -12.68 3.27 -22.62
C GLY A 53 -11.40 2.51 -22.99
N GLU A 54 -11.05 2.55 -24.28
CA GLU A 54 -9.74 2.11 -24.77
C GLU A 54 -8.66 2.84 -23.93
N SER A 55 -7.97 2.10 -23.06
CA SER A 55 -6.83 2.65 -22.35
C SER A 55 -5.67 2.78 -23.33
N GLU A 56 -5.17 4.01 -23.48
CA GLU A 56 -3.97 4.29 -24.27
C GLU A 56 -2.76 3.51 -23.73
N GLU A 57 -1.85 3.14 -24.63
CA GLU A 57 -0.60 2.48 -24.28
C GLU A 57 0.27 3.33 -23.36
N LEU A 58 0.79 2.73 -22.29
CA LEU A 58 1.70 3.40 -21.36
C LEU A 58 3.14 3.41 -21.92
N PRO A 59 3.91 4.49 -21.65
CA PRO A 59 5.16 4.76 -22.37
C PRO A 59 6.32 3.82 -22.03
N VAL A 60 6.39 3.29 -20.80
CA VAL A 60 7.52 2.49 -20.34
C VAL A 60 7.25 1.01 -20.55
N LYS A 61 7.91 0.40 -21.53
CA LYS A 61 7.79 -1.03 -21.84
C LYS A 61 8.74 -1.87 -20.99
N ILE A 62 8.24 -3.00 -20.50
CA ILE A 62 9.00 -3.95 -19.68
C ILE A 62 8.72 -5.36 -20.22
N ASP A 63 9.73 -5.93 -20.86
CA ASP A 63 9.68 -7.20 -21.59
C ASP A 63 10.71 -8.22 -21.08
N ALA A 64 11.41 -7.90 -19.99
CA ALA A 64 12.40 -8.77 -19.37
C ALA A 64 12.41 -8.64 -17.84
N PRO A 65 12.86 -9.69 -17.12
CA PRO A 65 13.12 -9.60 -15.69
C PRO A 65 14.12 -8.49 -15.35
N VAL A 66 13.85 -7.77 -14.27
CA VAL A 66 14.79 -6.79 -13.71
C VAL A 66 15.79 -7.52 -12.81
N GLU A 67 17.07 -7.56 -13.21
CA GLU A 67 18.12 -8.31 -12.49
C GLU A 67 18.36 -7.82 -11.05
N GLU A 68 18.10 -6.54 -10.78
CA GLU A 68 18.27 -5.91 -9.46
C GLU A 68 17.07 -6.09 -8.51
N LEU A 69 16.05 -6.84 -8.96
CA LEU A 69 14.86 -7.10 -8.16
C LEU A 69 15.20 -8.02 -6.99
N LEU A 70 14.72 -7.67 -5.80
CA LEU A 70 14.87 -8.52 -4.63
C LEU A 70 13.96 -9.75 -4.74
N GLU A 71 14.55 -10.94 -4.75
CA GLU A 71 13.80 -12.21 -4.74
C GLU A 71 13.39 -12.62 -3.32
N ASP A 72 14.26 -12.35 -2.35
CA ASP A 72 14.13 -12.68 -0.93
C ASP A 72 14.17 -11.43 -0.06
N ARG A 73 13.97 -11.61 1.26
CA ARG A 73 14.23 -10.53 2.22
C ARG A 73 15.66 -10.03 2.03
N PRO A 74 15.87 -8.71 1.81
CA PRO A 74 17.20 -8.15 1.63
C PRO A 74 18.06 -8.41 2.86
N LYS A 75 19.32 -8.79 2.63
CA LYS A 75 20.32 -9.02 3.68
C LYS A 75 21.43 -8.00 3.53
N ILE A 76 21.52 -7.07 4.47
CA ILE A 76 22.57 -6.06 4.43
C ILE A 76 23.80 -6.58 5.16
N ASN A 77 24.92 -6.67 4.44
CA ASN A 77 26.20 -7.04 5.02
C ASN A 77 27.05 -5.80 5.37
N PRO A 78 27.82 -5.83 6.47
CA PRO A 78 27.82 -6.88 7.49
C PRO A 78 26.57 -6.84 8.37
N GLU A 79 26.15 -8.01 8.87
CA GLU A 79 25.18 -8.07 9.96
C GLU A 79 25.80 -7.47 11.24
N PRO A 80 25.00 -6.83 12.12
CA PRO A 80 25.50 -6.33 13.38
C PRO A 80 26.05 -7.47 14.23
N PRO A 81 27.19 -7.29 14.92
CA PRO A 81 27.74 -8.33 15.78
C PRO A 81 26.78 -8.64 16.95
N ARG A 82 26.99 -9.79 17.61
CA ARG A 82 26.12 -10.26 18.71
C ARG A 82 26.06 -9.34 19.93
N ASP A 83 27.04 -8.45 20.07
CA ASP A 83 27.16 -7.44 21.11
C ASP A 83 26.87 -6.02 20.59
N ALA A 84 26.40 -5.89 19.34
CA ALA A 84 25.90 -4.62 18.80
C ALA A 84 24.80 -4.04 19.69
N SER A 85 24.75 -2.70 19.77
CA SER A 85 23.72 -1.99 20.54
C SER A 85 22.33 -2.26 19.98
N GLU A 86 21.31 -2.05 20.81
CA GLU A 86 19.92 -2.17 20.41
C GLU A 86 19.58 -1.20 19.27
N THR A 87 20.11 0.04 19.34
CA THR A 87 20.00 1.04 18.26
C THR A 87 20.59 0.51 16.95
N GLU A 88 21.79 -0.08 16.97
CA GLU A 88 22.45 -0.57 15.76
C GLU A 88 21.65 -1.69 15.09
N ARG A 89 21.11 -2.63 15.89
CA ARG A 89 20.26 -3.72 15.40
C ARG A 89 18.96 -3.20 14.80
N VAL A 90 18.29 -2.26 15.48
CA VAL A 90 17.05 -1.64 14.99
C VAL A 90 17.33 -0.91 13.67
N VAL A 91 18.37 -0.08 13.60
CA VAL A 91 18.72 0.67 12.39
C VAL A 91 19.06 -0.28 11.23
N HIS A 92 19.77 -1.38 11.49
CA HIS A 92 20.06 -2.39 10.47
C HIS A 92 18.77 -3.04 9.92
N ASP A 93 17.86 -3.50 10.79
CA ASP A 93 16.56 -4.06 10.37
C ASP A 93 15.69 -3.03 9.61
N LEU A 94 15.68 -1.76 10.05
CA LEU A 94 14.96 -0.70 9.33
C LEU A 94 15.50 -0.47 7.92
N ARG A 95 16.82 -0.61 7.71
CA ARG A 95 17.43 -0.52 6.38
C ARG A 95 16.99 -1.68 5.50
N GLU A 96 16.97 -2.90 6.03
CA GLU A 96 16.45 -4.08 5.30
C GLU A 96 14.98 -3.90 4.94
N LYS A 97 14.14 -3.44 5.88
CA LYS A 97 12.72 -3.14 5.61
C LYS A 97 12.54 -2.05 4.57
N THR A 98 13.41 -1.05 4.55
CA THR A 98 13.37 0.02 3.53
C THR A 98 13.73 -0.53 2.14
N LEU A 99 14.72 -1.41 2.04
CA LEU A 99 15.04 -2.12 0.78
C LEU A 99 13.87 -3.02 0.34
N ALA A 100 13.26 -3.76 1.27
CA ALA A 100 12.11 -4.60 0.97
C ALA A 100 10.93 -3.80 0.43
N MET A 101 10.70 -2.60 0.98
CA MET A 101 9.69 -1.67 0.48
C MET A 101 10.01 -1.14 -0.92
N ALA A 102 11.28 -0.80 -1.18
CA ALA A 102 11.75 -0.36 -2.50
C ALA A 102 11.62 -1.46 -3.57
N GLY A 103 11.72 -2.73 -3.17
CA GLY A 103 11.69 -3.91 -4.05
C GLY A 103 12.98 -4.18 -4.80
N VAL A 104 13.98 -3.30 -4.68
CA VAL A 104 15.25 -3.37 -5.40
C VAL A 104 16.43 -3.04 -4.49
N GLU A 105 17.61 -3.46 -4.89
CA GLU A 105 18.85 -3.08 -4.20
C GLU A 105 19.09 -1.56 -4.25
N GLY A 106 19.77 -1.04 -3.22
CA GLY A 106 20.13 0.37 -3.16
C GLY A 106 20.97 0.72 -1.94
N ARG A 107 21.62 1.88 -1.97
CA ARG A 107 22.43 2.38 -0.85
C ARG A 107 21.52 2.86 0.26
N THR A 108 21.75 2.31 1.45
CA THR A 108 21.02 2.70 2.66
C THR A 108 21.93 3.12 3.79
N ALA A 109 21.49 4.12 4.56
CA ALA A 109 22.06 4.51 5.86
C ALA A 109 20.92 4.81 6.83
N GLY A 110 21.14 4.78 8.14
CA GLY A 110 20.06 5.10 9.08
C GLY A 110 20.56 5.69 10.39
N SER A 111 19.65 6.38 11.08
CA SER A 111 19.90 7.04 12.37
C SER A 111 18.59 7.24 13.13
N CYS A 112 18.65 7.30 14.46
CA CYS A 112 17.50 7.59 15.30
C CYS A 112 17.58 9.00 15.92
N ALA A 113 16.41 9.61 16.15
CA ALA A 113 16.31 10.92 16.79
C ALA A 113 16.91 10.85 18.21
N GLY A 114 17.79 11.79 18.54
CA GLY A 114 18.53 11.77 19.80
C GLY A 114 19.73 10.81 19.82
N GLY A 115 20.06 10.17 18.70
CA GLY A 115 21.21 9.27 18.55
C GLY A 115 20.86 7.80 18.78
N ASP A 116 19.92 7.52 19.69
CA ASP A 116 19.59 6.17 20.14
C ASP A 116 18.09 5.89 20.16
N VAL A 117 17.74 4.60 20.08
CA VAL A 117 16.38 4.13 20.37
C VAL A 117 16.12 4.23 21.87
N THR A 118 14.99 4.81 22.26
CA THR A 118 14.61 4.91 23.67
C THR A 118 14.19 3.54 24.21
N MET A 119 15.10 2.88 24.93
CA MET A 119 14.88 1.54 25.51
C MET A 119 14.01 1.59 26.78
N LYS A 120 12.72 1.88 26.60
CA LYS A 120 11.69 1.89 27.64
C LYS A 120 10.39 1.30 27.10
N ALA A 121 9.67 0.54 27.92
CA ALA A 121 8.38 -0.04 27.56
C ALA A 121 7.41 1.02 26.99
N GLY A 122 6.84 0.73 25.82
CA GLY A 122 5.91 1.61 25.11
C GLY A 122 6.54 2.89 24.55
N ALA A 123 7.84 3.12 24.72
CA ALA A 123 8.49 4.31 24.22
C ALA A 123 8.57 4.27 22.69
N THR A 124 8.31 5.42 22.09
CA THR A 124 8.37 5.60 20.65
C THR A 124 9.53 6.52 20.29
N THR A 125 10.32 6.11 19.31
CA THR A 125 11.46 6.86 18.77
C THR A 125 11.33 6.95 17.26
N THR A 126 11.49 8.15 16.70
CA THR A 126 11.59 8.30 15.25
C THR A 126 12.99 7.96 14.79
N CYS A 127 13.10 7.03 13.85
CA CYS A 127 14.33 6.75 13.11
C CYS A 127 14.14 7.15 11.65
N THR A 128 15.24 7.44 10.96
CA THR A 128 15.23 7.81 9.54
C THR A 128 16.23 6.93 8.82
N VAL A 129 15.75 6.27 7.76
CA VAL A 129 16.60 5.55 6.82
C VAL A 129 16.75 6.42 5.57
N THR A 130 17.97 6.65 5.11
CA THR A 130 18.23 7.28 3.82
C THR A 130 18.40 6.19 2.78
N TYR A 131 17.59 6.20 1.71
CA TYR A 131 17.72 5.35 0.53
C TYR A 131 18.04 6.22 -0.68
N GLU A 132 19.21 6.04 -1.30
CA GLU A 132 19.64 6.84 -2.47
C GLU A 132 19.44 8.36 -2.30
N GLY A 133 19.61 8.87 -1.07
CA GLY A 133 19.44 10.28 -0.72
C GLY A 133 18.03 10.68 -0.23
N LEU A 134 17.01 9.83 -0.42
CA LEU A 134 15.67 10.04 0.11
C LEU A 134 15.56 9.60 1.57
N LYS A 135 14.97 10.44 2.42
CA LYS A 135 14.82 10.18 3.85
C LYS A 135 13.46 9.55 4.14
N VAL A 136 13.46 8.26 4.47
CA VAL A 136 12.28 7.48 4.87
C VAL A 136 12.15 7.50 6.40
N PRO A 137 11.18 8.25 6.96
CA PRO A 137 10.89 8.24 8.39
C PRO A 137 10.20 6.95 8.84
N TRP A 138 10.69 6.40 9.95
CA TRP A 138 10.16 5.23 10.64
C TRP A 138 9.84 5.58 12.09
N GLU A 139 8.67 5.15 12.55
CA GLU A 139 8.29 5.17 13.96
C GLU A 139 8.62 3.81 14.58
N VAL A 140 9.52 3.80 15.56
CA VAL A 140 9.92 2.60 16.30
C VAL A 140 9.30 2.65 17.68
N THR A 141 8.50 1.64 18.03
CA THR A 141 7.88 1.51 19.35
C THR A 141 8.38 0.26 20.05
N ILE A 142 9.04 0.43 21.20
CA ILE A 142 9.48 -0.69 22.05
C ILE A 142 8.25 -1.33 22.69
N SER A 143 8.20 -2.66 22.73
CA SER A 143 7.08 -3.41 23.30
C SER A 143 6.79 -3.00 24.76
N ASP A 144 5.51 -2.95 25.13
CA ASP A 144 5.07 -2.71 26.52
C ASP A 144 5.56 -3.77 27.50
N ARG A 145 5.99 -4.94 26.99
CA ARG A 145 6.55 -6.04 27.79
C ARG A 145 8.06 -5.92 28.01
N TYR A 146 8.68 -4.82 27.57
CA TYR A 146 10.10 -4.62 27.76
C TYR A 146 10.44 -4.40 29.24
N GLU A 147 11.38 -5.19 29.74
CA GLU A 147 11.95 -5.04 31.08
C GLU A 147 13.36 -4.45 30.97
N PRO A 148 13.71 -3.40 31.75
CA PRO A 148 15.06 -2.85 31.75
C PRO A 148 16.12 -3.91 32.03
N GLY A 149 17.11 -4.03 31.13
CA GLY A 149 18.19 -5.01 31.25
C GLY A 149 17.91 -6.37 30.59
N SER A 150 16.75 -6.55 29.95
CA SER A 150 16.48 -7.75 29.15
C SER A 150 17.43 -7.85 27.94
N PHE A 151 18.02 -9.03 27.73
CA PHE A 151 18.88 -9.31 26.57
C PHE A 151 18.08 -9.40 25.26
N VAL A 152 16.79 -9.76 25.35
CA VAL A 152 15.88 -9.79 24.20
C VAL A 152 14.87 -8.67 24.37
N PHE A 153 14.70 -7.87 23.34
CA PHE A 153 13.62 -6.91 23.25
C PHE A 153 12.87 -7.11 21.93
N THR A 154 11.60 -6.74 21.94
CA THR A 154 10.76 -6.71 20.75
C THR A 154 10.29 -5.28 20.52
N TYR A 155 10.12 -4.93 19.26
CA TYR A 155 9.65 -3.61 18.86
C TYR A 155 8.76 -3.73 17.63
N GLN A 156 7.94 -2.71 17.43
CA GLN A 156 7.23 -2.46 16.19
C GLN A 156 7.94 -1.34 15.43
N ALA A 157 8.00 -1.48 14.11
CA ALA A 157 8.48 -0.42 13.22
C ALA A 157 7.39 -0.12 12.19
N LYS A 158 6.98 1.14 12.10
CA LYS A 158 5.98 1.63 11.13
C LYS A 158 6.60 2.71 10.26
N PRO A 159 6.69 2.52 8.94
CA PRO A 159 7.10 3.61 8.07
C PRO A 159 5.99 4.67 8.05
N GLN A 160 6.37 5.94 7.97
CA GLN A 160 5.40 7.03 7.85
C GLN A 160 5.14 7.40 6.38
N MET A 161 6.05 7.03 5.48
CA MET A 161 5.96 7.23 4.03
C MET A 161 6.38 5.94 3.32
N GLY A 162 5.83 5.72 2.13
CA GLY A 162 6.23 4.67 1.19
C GLY A 162 7.42 5.11 0.36
N LEU A 163 8.24 4.14 -0.05
CA LEU A 163 9.33 4.34 -0.99
C LEU A 163 8.96 3.66 -2.31
N LEU A 164 8.65 4.46 -3.32
CA LEU A 164 8.36 4.01 -4.67
C LEU A 164 9.65 4.07 -5.51
N THR A 165 9.96 3.03 -6.27
CA THR A 165 11.05 3.05 -7.25
C THR A 165 10.58 2.55 -8.60
N ALA A 166 11.03 3.17 -9.70
CA ALA A 166 10.65 2.74 -11.05
C ALA A 166 11.01 1.26 -11.29
N LYS A 167 12.23 0.85 -10.90
CA LYS A 167 12.69 -0.53 -11.04
C LYS A 167 11.90 -1.52 -10.19
N GLY A 168 11.58 -1.16 -8.94
CA GLY A 168 10.76 -2.01 -8.07
C GLY A 168 9.35 -2.20 -8.60
N VAL A 169 8.71 -1.13 -9.05
CA VAL A 169 7.36 -1.18 -9.65
C VAL A 169 7.36 -2.04 -10.91
N GLY A 170 8.25 -1.72 -11.85
CA GLY A 170 8.33 -2.43 -13.11
C GLY A 170 8.67 -3.91 -12.94
N GLY A 171 9.69 -4.22 -12.14
CA GLY A 171 10.14 -5.58 -11.91
C GLY A 171 9.14 -6.43 -11.11
N GLU A 172 8.54 -5.88 -10.06
CA GLU A 172 7.52 -6.61 -9.28
C GLU A 172 6.26 -6.85 -10.11
N PHE A 173 5.82 -5.85 -10.89
CA PHE A 173 4.65 -6.01 -11.76
C PHE A 173 4.90 -7.06 -12.85
N PHE A 174 6.04 -6.96 -13.55
CA PHE A 174 6.45 -7.95 -14.54
C PHE A 174 6.51 -9.36 -13.93
N LYS A 175 7.16 -9.52 -12.76
CA LYS A 175 7.23 -10.81 -12.05
C LYS A 175 5.84 -11.38 -11.74
N GLN A 176 4.90 -10.55 -11.29
CA GLN A 176 3.54 -10.99 -10.98
C GLN A 176 2.77 -11.44 -12.23
N GLN A 177 2.87 -10.72 -13.35
CA GLN A 177 2.17 -11.08 -14.58
C GLN A 177 2.86 -12.22 -15.34
N ASN A 178 4.19 -12.31 -15.29
CA ASN A 178 4.94 -13.39 -15.92
C ASN A 178 4.62 -14.76 -15.32
N ARG A 179 4.33 -14.82 -14.02
CA ARG A 179 3.77 -16.03 -13.36
C ARG A 179 2.42 -16.48 -13.94
N ARG A 180 1.74 -15.61 -14.69
CA ARG A 180 0.47 -15.88 -15.38
C ARG A 180 0.63 -16.07 -16.89
N GLY A 181 1.88 -16.16 -17.37
CA GLY A 181 2.19 -16.34 -18.80
C GLY A 181 2.22 -15.03 -19.61
N VAL A 182 2.16 -13.87 -18.95
CA VAL A 182 2.28 -12.57 -19.63
C VAL A 182 3.75 -12.14 -19.64
N ASP A 183 4.32 -11.97 -20.83
CA ASP A 183 5.74 -11.66 -21.04
C ASP A 183 6.02 -10.19 -21.39
N ARG A 184 4.98 -9.36 -21.40
CA ARG A 184 5.11 -7.92 -21.62
C ARG A 184 4.16 -7.14 -20.73
N VAL A 185 4.68 -6.11 -20.08
CA VAL A 185 3.89 -5.13 -19.34
C VAL A 185 4.35 -3.73 -19.71
N GLN A 186 3.51 -2.74 -19.42
CA GLN A 186 3.85 -1.33 -19.61
C GLN A 186 3.52 -0.55 -18.33
N CYS A 187 4.28 0.49 -18.02
CA CYS A 187 4.01 1.38 -16.89
C CYS A 187 4.06 2.85 -17.31
N SER A 188 3.45 3.72 -16.51
CA SER A 188 3.63 5.16 -16.60
C SER A 188 5.10 5.54 -16.37
N GLU A 189 5.46 6.79 -16.66
CA GLU A 189 6.76 7.32 -16.29
C GLU A 189 6.84 7.47 -14.75
N ILE A 190 7.55 6.55 -14.12
CA ILE A 190 7.78 6.55 -12.67
C ILE A 190 9.17 7.13 -12.41
N PRO A 191 9.33 8.06 -11.45
CA PRO A 191 10.65 8.53 -11.03
C PRO A 191 11.55 7.38 -10.54
N ASP A 192 12.87 7.54 -10.68
CA ASP A 192 13.84 6.53 -10.22
C ASP A 192 13.58 6.10 -8.76
N ALA A 193 13.33 7.08 -7.89
CA ALA A 193 12.81 6.87 -6.55
C ALA A 193 12.04 8.11 -6.07
N GLU A 194 10.97 7.90 -5.30
CA GLU A 194 10.21 8.96 -4.64
C GLU A 194 9.53 8.48 -3.35
N LEU A 195 9.10 9.44 -2.52
CA LEU A 195 8.32 9.17 -1.32
C LEU A 195 6.83 9.43 -1.60
N VAL A 196 6.00 8.46 -1.27
CA VAL A 196 4.55 8.51 -1.48
C VAL A 196 3.79 8.17 -0.20
N GLU A 197 2.49 8.46 -0.14
CA GLU A 197 1.66 8.04 0.98
C GLU A 197 1.45 6.51 0.98
N LEU A 198 1.48 5.90 2.16
CA LEU A 198 1.31 4.45 2.32
C LEU A 198 -0.16 4.04 2.20
N ASN A 199 -0.40 2.89 1.58
CA ASN A 199 -1.73 2.29 1.41
C ASN A 199 -2.73 3.20 0.66
N ILE A 200 -2.20 4.08 -0.19
CA ILE A 200 -2.97 4.94 -1.09
C ILE A 200 -2.45 4.71 -2.50
N GLN A 201 -3.36 4.67 -3.46
CA GLN A 201 -3.01 4.59 -4.87
C GLN A 201 -2.27 5.85 -5.28
N THR A 202 -1.08 5.66 -5.82
CA THR A 202 -0.30 6.74 -6.45
C THR A 202 -0.96 7.16 -7.76
N GLU A 203 -0.42 8.19 -8.42
CA GLU A 203 -0.83 8.54 -9.79
C GLU A 203 -0.31 7.54 -10.84
N HIS A 204 0.65 6.70 -10.47
CA HIS A 204 1.29 5.75 -11.39
C HIS A 204 0.41 4.56 -11.72
N ARG A 205 0.58 4.06 -12.94
CA ARG A 205 -0.18 2.93 -13.49
C ARG A 205 0.76 1.94 -14.15
N CYS A 206 0.40 0.67 -14.09
CA CYS A 206 0.97 -0.35 -14.95
C CYS A 206 -0.15 -1.14 -15.62
N GLN A 207 0.12 -1.69 -16.79
CA GLN A 207 -0.85 -2.43 -17.58
C GLN A 207 -0.24 -3.63 -18.26
N TYR A 208 -1.10 -4.59 -18.58
CA TYR A 208 -0.74 -5.80 -19.28
C TYR A 208 -1.82 -6.16 -20.29
N PRO A 209 -1.46 -6.83 -21.40
CA PRO A 209 -2.44 -7.19 -22.42
C PRO A 209 -3.32 -8.35 -21.92
N LEU A 210 -4.59 -8.29 -22.29
CA LEU A 210 -5.57 -9.36 -22.24
C LEU A 210 -6.02 -9.65 -23.66
N ASP A 211 -6.19 -10.92 -23.99
CA ASP A 211 -6.91 -11.34 -25.19
C ASP A 211 -8.37 -11.57 -24.79
N GLU A 212 -9.26 -10.71 -25.28
CA GLU A 212 -10.70 -10.83 -25.11
C GLU A 212 -11.33 -10.93 -26.50
N ASP A 213 -11.91 -12.09 -26.81
CA ASP A 213 -12.54 -12.39 -28.11
C ASP A 213 -11.62 -12.19 -29.35
N GLY A 214 -10.31 -12.39 -29.18
CA GLY A 214 -9.31 -12.20 -30.24
C GLY A 214 -8.91 -10.75 -30.46
N GLU A 215 -9.37 -9.83 -29.61
CA GLU A 215 -8.93 -8.44 -29.55
C GLU A 215 -8.05 -8.23 -28.31
N GLU A 216 -6.94 -7.52 -28.51
CA GLU A 216 -6.05 -7.18 -27.40
C GLU A 216 -6.56 -5.94 -26.68
N ARG A 217 -6.80 -6.09 -25.37
CA ARG A 217 -7.18 -5.00 -24.47
C ARG A 217 -6.17 -4.83 -23.35
N TRP A 218 -5.88 -3.59 -22.98
CA TRP A 218 -5.04 -3.29 -21.83
C TRP A 218 -5.81 -3.38 -20.50
N SER A 219 -5.31 -4.20 -19.58
CA SER A 219 -5.78 -4.21 -18.19
C SER A 219 -4.90 -3.31 -17.33
N VAL A 220 -5.45 -2.17 -16.91
CA VAL A 220 -4.73 -1.18 -16.10
C VAL A 220 -4.80 -1.52 -14.62
N ARG A 221 -3.69 -1.30 -13.90
CA ARG A 221 -3.55 -1.44 -12.46
C ARG A 221 -2.93 -0.18 -11.86
N ALA A 222 -3.53 0.31 -10.78
CA ALA A 222 -2.96 1.37 -9.97
C ALA A 222 -1.88 0.84 -9.05
N VAL A 223 -0.82 1.61 -8.89
CA VAL A 223 0.33 1.29 -8.05
C VAL A 223 0.10 1.85 -6.65
N GLU A 224 0.25 1.02 -5.63
CA GLU A 224 0.15 1.40 -4.22
C GLU A 224 1.36 0.85 -3.46
N VAL A 225 1.95 1.68 -2.59
CA VAL A 225 3.05 1.28 -1.70
C VAL A 225 2.51 0.91 -0.33
N GLN A 226 2.83 -0.30 0.13
CA GLN A 226 2.51 -0.82 1.44
C GLN A 226 3.79 -0.93 2.28
N PRO A 227 3.69 -1.02 3.62
CA PRO A 227 4.87 -1.21 4.48
C PRO A 227 5.69 -2.46 4.14
N SER A 228 5.07 -3.48 3.53
CA SER A 228 5.71 -4.74 3.12
C SER A 228 6.17 -4.77 1.66
N GLY A 229 5.94 -3.73 0.86
CA GLY A 229 6.30 -3.70 -0.55
C GLY A 229 5.21 -3.10 -1.44
N LEU A 230 5.21 -3.50 -2.71
CA LEU A 230 4.35 -2.94 -3.73
C LEU A 230 3.09 -3.78 -3.93
N SER A 231 1.98 -3.10 -4.26
CA SER A 231 0.70 -3.73 -4.58
C SER A 231 0.08 -3.08 -5.81
N PHE A 232 -0.73 -3.87 -6.53
CA PHE A 232 -1.32 -3.50 -7.81
C PHE A 232 -2.81 -3.80 -7.78
N GLY A 233 -3.64 -2.75 -7.77
CA GLY A 233 -5.10 -2.85 -7.68
C GLY A 233 -5.81 -2.29 -8.91
N LEU A 234 -7.12 -2.45 -8.98
CA LEU A 234 -7.92 -1.67 -9.94
C LEU A 234 -7.83 -0.18 -9.58
N PRO A 235 -7.72 0.74 -10.57
CA PRO A 235 -7.84 2.16 -10.31
C PRO A 235 -9.15 2.48 -9.57
N ARG A 236 -9.08 3.37 -8.58
CA ARG A 236 -10.24 3.92 -7.89
C ARG A 236 -10.56 5.29 -8.48
N ASP A 237 -11.83 5.53 -8.76
CA ASP A 237 -12.37 6.83 -9.20
C ASP A 237 -12.56 7.80 -8.02
#